data_AF-A0A934J3F2-F1
#
_entry.id   AF-A0A934J3F2-F1
#
_cell.length_a   1.000
_cell.length_b   1.000
_cell.length_c   1.000
_cell.angle_alpha   90.00
_cell.angle_beta   90.00
_cell.angle_gamma   90.00
#
_symmetry.space_group_name_H-M   'P 1'
#
loop_
_entity.id
_entity.type
_entity.pdbx_description
1 polymer ?
#
loop_
_entity_poly.entity_id
_entity_poly.type
_entity_poly.pdbx_seq_one_letter_code
_entity_poly.pdbx_strand_id
1 'polypeptide(L)'
;MERKRYDLNFKKMVVAKGKEIGNMTAVARQHELDPKMVLRWAKQLGRKNLDELDGSALKQAAFIPSASDFAALEKEHEKLKKLYAEQALEREILRDLLKKTNPHLRIK
;
A
#
# COMPACT_ATOMS: atom_id res chain seq x y z
N MET A 1 -28.08 -0.48 -9.65
CA MET A 1 -26.79 -0.98 -9.14
C MET A 1 -25.77 0.14 -9.25
N GLU A 2 -25.34 0.71 -8.12
CA GLU A 2 -24.39 1.83 -8.13
C GLU A 2 -22.97 1.34 -8.42
N ARG A 3 -22.27 2.01 -9.34
CA ARG A 3 -20.89 1.66 -9.67
C ARG A 3 -19.95 2.28 -8.64
N LYS A 4 -19.36 1.46 -7.77
CA LYS A 4 -18.29 1.89 -6.84
C LYS A 4 -17.13 2.48 -7.65
N ARG A 5 -16.80 3.75 -7.41
CA ARG A 5 -15.61 4.41 -7.96
C ARG A 5 -14.52 4.43 -6.90
N TYR A 6 -13.31 4.10 -7.33
CA TYR A 6 -12.12 4.10 -6.48
C TYR A 6 -11.19 5.22 -6.91
N ASP A 7 -10.60 5.88 -5.92
CA ASP A 7 -9.61 6.94 -6.11
C ASP A 7 -8.34 6.42 -6.81
N LEU A 8 -7.65 7.31 -7.53
CA LEU A 8 -6.43 6.99 -8.25
C LEU A 8 -5.31 6.55 -7.31
N ASN A 9 -5.15 7.20 -6.15
CA ASN A 9 -4.10 6.85 -5.19
C ASN A 9 -4.33 5.45 -4.61
N PHE A 10 -5.59 5.13 -4.29
CA PHE A 10 -5.96 3.78 -3.84
C PHE A 10 -5.63 2.72 -4.89
N LYS A 11 -5.96 2.95 -6.16
CA LYS A 11 -5.62 2.03 -7.27
C LYS A 11 -4.10 1.85 -7.39
N LYS A 12 -3.32 2.93 -7.30
CA LYS A 12 -1.85 2.89 -7.35
C LYS A 12 -1.28 2.08 -6.20
N MET A 13 -1.74 2.31 -4.97
CA MET A 13 -1.31 1.56 -3.77
C MET A 13 -1.57 0.06 -3.90
N VAL A 14 -2.80 -0.33 -4.27
CA VAL A 14 -3.17 -1.75 -4.43
C VAL A 14 -2.32 -2.44 -5.50
N VAL A 15 -2.10 -1.78 -6.64
CA VAL A 15 -1.27 -2.32 -7.72
C VAL A 15 0.20 -2.40 -7.33
N ALA A 16 0.74 -1.39 -6.63
CA ALA A 16 2.13 -1.40 -6.15
C ALA A 16 2.38 -2.58 -5.20
N LYS A 17 1.53 -2.73 -4.18
CA LYS A 17 1.59 -3.85 -3.23
C LYS A 17 1.46 -5.20 -3.92
N GLY A 18 0.57 -5.30 -4.91
CA GLY A 18 0.43 -6.52 -5.72
C GLY A 18 1.67 -6.86 -6.57
N LYS A 19 2.43 -5.85 -7.02
CA LYS A 19 3.71 -6.05 -7.72
C LYS A 19 4.83 -6.46 -6.76
N GLU A 20 4.93 -5.81 -5.61
CA GLU A 20 5.94 -6.11 -4.58
C GLU A 20 5.82 -7.55 -4.08
N ILE A 21 4.59 -8.00 -3.82
CA ILE A 21 4.31 -9.37 -3.36
C ILE A 21 4.37 -10.38 -4.51
N GLY A 22 4.24 -9.92 -5.77
CA GLY A 22 4.11 -10.77 -6.95
C GLY A 22 2.76 -11.49 -7.07
N ASN A 23 1.78 -11.14 -6.23
CA ASN A 23 0.45 -11.78 -6.21
C ASN A 23 -0.69 -10.75 -6.12
N MET A 24 -1.20 -10.37 -7.29
CA MET A 24 -2.32 -9.42 -7.43
C MET A 24 -3.64 -9.93 -6.85
N THR A 25 -3.88 -11.24 -6.97
CA THR A 25 -5.16 -11.84 -6.53
C THR A 25 -5.27 -11.86 -5.02
N ALA A 26 -4.17 -12.13 -4.31
CA ALA A 26 -4.15 -12.09 -2.85
C ALA A 26 -4.44 -10.68 -2.32
N VAL A 27 -3.79 -9.67 -2.90
CA VAL A 27 -4.00 -8.27 -2.51
C VAL A 27 -5.42 -7.80 -2.86
N ALA A 28 -5.97 -8.20 -4.01
CA ALA A 28 -7.35 -7.89 -4.37
C ALA A 28 -8.34 -8.42 -3.31
N ARG A 29 -8.19 -9.68 -2.88
CA ARG A 29 -9.06 -10.29 -1.85
C ARG A 29 -8.94 -9.59 -0.50
N GLN A 30 -7.74 -9.14 -0.10
CA GLN A 30 -7.53 -8.37 1.14
C GLN A 30 -8.33 -7.06 1.16
N HIS A 31 -8.61 -6.49 -0.01
CA HIS A 31 -9.36 -5.24 -0.16
C HIS A 31 -10.79 -5.47 -0.68
N GLU A 32 -11.29 -6.71 -0.65
CA GLU A 32 -12.62 -7.09 -1.17
C GLU A 32 -12.85 -6.66 -2.64
N LEU A 33 -11.80 -6.70 -3.44
CA LEU A 33 -11.81 -6.35 -4.85
C LEU A 33 -11.83 -7.62 -5.71
N ASP A 34 -12.47 -7.53 -6.87
CA ASP A 34 -12.32 -8.53 -7.92
C ASP A 34 -10.86 -8.49 -8.44
N PRO A 35 -10.12 -9.62 -8.42
CA PRO A 35 -8.78 -9.71 -8.98
C PRO A 35 -8.66 -9.18 -10.43
N LYS A 36 -9.68 -9.42 -11.26
CA LYS A 36 -9.72 -8.93 -12.66
C LYS A 36 -9.74 -7.40 -12.70
N MET A 37 -10.35 -6.73 -11.73
CA MET A 37 -10.33 -5.27 -11.64
C MET A 37 -8.92 -4.76 -11.35
N VAL A 38 -8.20 -5.37 -10.41
CA VAL A 38 -6.84 -4.98 -10.06
C VAL A 38 -5.87 -5.23 -11.21
N LEU A 39 -5.99 -6.37 -11.91
CA LEU A 39 -5.25 -6.66 -13.14
C LEU A 39 -5.53 -5.62 -14.24
N ARG A 40 -6.78 -5.17 -14.39
CA ARG A 40 -7.13 -4.09 -15.32
C ARG A 40 -6.47 -2.77 -14.92
N TRP A 41 -6.47 -2.41 -13.64
CA TRP A 41 -5.80 -1.21 -13.15
C TRP A 41 -4.29 -1.27 -13.38
N ALA A 42 -3.65 -2.41 -13.14
CA ALA A 42 -2.23 -2.59 -13.41
C ALA A 42 -1.88 -2.34 -14.89
N LYS A 43 -2.73 -2.80 -15.82
CA LYS A 43 -2.60 -2.50 -17.25
C LYS A 43 -2.84 -1.01 -17.55
N GLN A 44 -3.86 -0.40 -16.97
CA GLN A 44 -4.19 1.01 -17.18
C GLN A 44 -3.09 1.94 -16.67
N LEU A 45 -2.54 1.67 -15.49
CA LEU A 45 -1.44 2.43 -14.89
C LEU A 45 -0.09 2.16 -15.56
N GLY A 46 0.08 1.01 -16.22
CA GLY A 46 1.28 0.68 -16.98
C GLY A 46 1.32 1.27 -18.39
N ARG A 47 0.18 1.76 -18.91
CA ARG A 47 0.15 2.53 -20.16
C ARG A 47 0.74 3.91 -19.86
N LYS A 48 1.91 4.19 -20.45
CA LYS A 48 2.69 5.43 -20.28
C LYS A 48 1.93 6.74 -20.59
N ASN A 49 0.70 6.66 -21.10
CA ASN A 49 -0.03 7.77 -21.70
C ASN A 49 -1.33 8.10 -20.96
N LEU A 50 -1.44 7.79 -19.66
CA LEU A 50 -2.58 8.29 -18.87
C LEU A 50 -2.53 9.82 -18.66
N ASP A 51 -1.34 10.42 -18.78
CA ASP A 51 -1.16 11.88 -18.80
C ASP A 51 -1.54 12.53 -20.15
N GLU A 52 -1.67 11.76 -21.23
CA GLU A 52 -2.00 12.28 -22.57
C GLU A 52 -3.49 12.18 -22.92
N LEU A 53 -4.28 11.39 -22.19
CA LEU A 53 -5.68 11.09 -22.56
C LEU A 53 -6.73 12.04 -21.96
N ASP A 54 -6.33 13.03 -21.17
CA ASP A 54 -7.26 14.07 -20.72
C ASP A 54 -6.52 15.40 -20.49
N GLY A 55 -6.28 16.13 -21.58
CA GLY A 55 -5.57 17.42 -21.63
C GLY A 55 -6.23 18.58 -20.86
N SER A 56 -7.12 18.28 -19.93
CA SER A 56 -7.81 19.25 -19.05
C SER A 56 -7.73 18.90 -17.56
N ALA A 57 -7.30 17.68 -17.17
CA ALA A 57 -7.56 17.17 -15.82
C ALA A 57 -6.40 17.25 -14.80
N LEU A 58 -5.19 17.62 -15.18
CA LEU A 58 -4.02 17.60 -14.26
C LEU A 58 -3.23 18.92 -14.24
N LYS A 59 -3.92 20.06 -14.19
CA LYS A 59 -3.38 21.18 -13.40
C LYS A 59 -3.72 20.95 -11.94
N GLN A 60 -3.20 19.87 -11.36
CA GLN A 60 -3.18 19.74 -9.92
C GLN A 60 -2.25 20.87 -9.46
N ALA A 61 -2.81 21.92 -8.87
CA ALA A 61 -2.03 22.99 -8.28
C ALA A 61 -0.96 22.31 -7.43
N ALA A 62 0.32 22.59 -7.73
CA ALA A 62 1.42 22.00 -7.00
C ALA A 62 1.11 22.19 -5.51
N PHE A 63 0.89 21.08 -4.80
CA PHE A 63 0.64 21.14 -3.37
C PHE A 63 1.96 21.63 -2.76
N ILE A 64 1.99 22.90 -2.36
CA ILE A 64 3.11 23.51 -1.65
C ILE A 64 2.79 23.26 -0.17
N PRO A 65 3.45 22.28 0.48
CA PRO A 65 3.15 21.98 1.87
C PRO A 65 3.54 23.18 2.74
N SER A 66 2.67 23.56 3.66
CA SER A 66 2.96 24.60 4.64
C SER A 66 3.84 24.04 5.77
N ALA A 67 4.50 24.92 6.53
CA ALA A 67 5.25 24.51 7.73
C ALA A 67 4.38 23.74 8.75
N SER A 68 3.08 24.04 8.81
CA SER A 68 2.12 23.31 9.65
C SER A 68 1.89 21.88 9.14
N ASP A 69 1.84 21.69 7.83
CA ASP A 69 1.67 20.36 7.22
C ASP A 69 2.89 19.47 7.51
N PHE A 70 4.09 20.04 7.47
CA PHE A 70 5.31 19.33 7.87
C PHE A 70 5.31 18.95 9.35
N ALA A 71 4.91 19.86 10.24
CA ALA A 71 4.84 19.58 11.67
C ALA A 71 3.79 18.49 12.00
N ALA A 72 2.66 18.49 11.30
CA ALA A 72 1.66 17.43 11.43
C ALA A 72 2.20 16.10 10.90
N LEU A 73 2.85 16.11 9.73
CA LEU A 73 3.46 14.93 9.13
C LEU A 73 4.56 14.33 10.02
N GLU A 74 5.40 15.15 10.64
CA GLU A 74 6.45 14.70 11.55
C GLU A 74 5.88 14.03 12.80
N LYS A 75 4.79 14.59 13.37
CA LYS A 75 4.08 13.95 14.49
C LYS A 75 3.50 12.59 14.11
N GLU A 76 2.88 12.49 12.95
CA GLU A 76 2.35 11.21 12.46
C GLU A 76 3.48 10.22 12.15
N HIS A 77 4.59 10.68 11.61
CA HIS A 77 5.77 9.87 11.34
C HIS A 77 6.39 9.30 12.62
N GLU A 78 6.51 10.11 13.67
CA GLU A 78 7.00 9.63 14.97
C GLU A 78 6.06 8.62 15.64
N LYS A 79 4.74 8.81 15.52
CA LYS A 79 3.76 7.81 15.98
C LYS A 79 3.92 6.49 15.22
N LEU A 80 4.05 6.55 13.89
CA LEU A 80 4.22 5.36 13.05
C LEU A 80 5.51 4.61 13.35
N LYS A 81 6.63 5.31 13.58
CA LYS A 81 7.89 4.69 14.00
C LYS A 81 7.74 3.88 15.29
N LYS A 82 7.05 4.43 16.29
CA LYS A 82 6.82 3.76 17.57
C LYS A 82 6.00 2.49 17.37
N LEU A 83 4.86 2.58 16.70
CA LEU A 83 4.01 1.42 16.41
C LEU A 83 4.76 0.35 15.60
N TYR A 84 5.57 0.77 14.62
CA TYR A 84 6.38 -0.15 13.83
C TYR A 84 7.44 -0.86 14.68
N ALA A 85 8.12 -0.13 15.57
CA ALA A 85 9.11 -0.71 16.47
C ALA A 85 8.47 -1.72 17.43
N GLU A 86 7.31 -1.41 17.99
CA GLU A 86 6.54 -2.32 18.85
C GLU A 86 6.15 -3.60 18.10
N GLN A 87 5.61 -3.48 16.88
CA GLN A 87 5.25 -4.62 16.04
C GLN A 87 6.46 -5.46 15.62
N ALA A 88 7.61 -4.81 15.38
CA ALA A 88 8.85 -5.51 15.05
C ALA A 88 9.36 -6.32 16.24
N LEU A 89 9.34 -5.74 17.44
CA LEU A 89 9.73 -6.40 18.69
C LEU A 89 8.80 -7.59 18.98
N GLU A 90 7.48 -7.40 18.88
CA GLU A 90 6.51 -8.49 19.08
C GLU A 90 6.77 -9.65 18.11
N ARG A 91 7.01 -9.32 16.83
CA ARG A 91 7.33 -10.33 15.81
C ARG A 91 8.63 -11.08 16.12
N GLU A 92 9.64 -10.39 16.66
CA GLU A 92 10.91 -11.02 17.04
C GLU A 92 10.73 -11.98 18.22
N ILE A 93 10.02 -11.55 19.27
CA ILE A 93 9.69 -12.40 20.42
C ILE A 93 8.89 -13.63 19.97
N LEU A 94 7.86 -13.45 19.14
CA LEU A 94 7.05 -14.56 18.62
C LEU A 94 7.89 -15.53 17.79
N ARG A 95 8.84 -15.05 16.98
CA ARG A 95 9.77 -15.90 16.24
C ARG A 95 10.69 -16.68 17.17
N ASP A 96 11.20 -16.07 18.23
CA ASP A 96 12.06 -16.74 19.21
C ASP A 96 11.29 -17.81 19.99
N LEU A 97 10.07 -17.50 20.46
CA LEU A 97 9.18 -18.47 21.10
C LEU A 97 8.85 -19.64 20.19
N LEU A 98 8.55 -19.38 18.91
CA LEU A 98 8.27 -20.44 17.94
C LEU A 98 9.46 -21.39 17.76
N LYS A 99 10.68 -20.84 17.70
CA LYS A 99 11.93 -21.62 17.62
C LYS A 99 12.17 -22.47 18.87
N LYS A 100 11.93 -21.91 20.06
CA LYS A 100 12.09 -22.62 21.34
C LYS A 100 11.09 -23.75 21.50
N THR A 101 9.83 -23.52 21.17
CA THR A 101 8.75 -24.52 21.30
C THR A 101 8.86 -25.62 20.24
N ASN A 102 9.32 -25.29 19.03
CA ASN A 102 9.38 -26.22 17.90
C ASN A 102 10.77 -26.25 17.23
N PRO A 103 11.80 -26.77 17.90
CA PRO A 103 13.19 -26.74 17.41
C PRO A 103 13.41 -27.54 16.12
N HIS A 104 12.51 -28.46 15.80
CA HIS A 104 12.53 -29.26 14.57
C HIS A 104 11.99 -28.50 13.35
N LEU A 105 11.29 -27.38 13.55
CA LEU A 105 10.83 -26.54 12.45
C LEU A 105 11.99 -25.64 11.98
N ARG A 106 12.37 -25.78 10.70
CA ARG A 106 13.36 -24.89 10.05
C ARG A 106 12.73 -23.53 9.75
N ILE A 107 12.59 -22.69 10.77
CA ILE A 107 12.07 -21.33 10.66
C ILE A 107 13.23 -20.38 10.28
N LYS A 108 13.22 -19.85 9.05
CA LYS A 108 14.17 -18.81 8.58
C LYS A 108 13.79 -17.43 9.09
#